data_AF-W9B6F3-F1
#
_entry.id   AF-W9B6F3-F1
#
_cell.length_a   1.000
_cell.length_b   1.000
_cell.length_c   1.000
_cell.angle_alpha   90.00
_cell.angle_beta   90.00
_cell.angle_gamma   90.00
#
_symmetry.space_group_name_H-M   'P 1'
#
loop_
_entity.id
_entity.type
_entity.pdbx_description
1 polymer ?
#
loop_
_entity_poly.entity_id
_entity_poly.type
_entity_poly.pdbx_seq_one_letter_code
_entity_poly.pdbx_strand_id
1 'polypeptide(L)'
;MISLSDSNVTGGKVIKIKPVITRNDVAAGVETEEQVQAELRKAQQTFEEVKENTAKMLQQTHDKIEQAKLNWEEEKKKLVEQAKRDGYQDGFNSGRDEGLLVYQTKLDELNQLTERAMKEFQQTVEKSTDEIINIALNTAEKIIDQKITEEPTSFLHIVNKAIKELKDQSIISIYLNPANYEFVVQQKEELLQILDDDTKLAIYIKDTVEENGCRIQHPFGELDIGIDTQLKQIREVLHEIVLEQKQ
;
A
#
# COMPACT_ATOMS: atom_id res chain seq x y z
N MET A 1 -53.99 55.49 5.65
CA MET A 1 -54.90 54.64 6.44
C MET A 1 -54.54 54.82 7.91
N ILE A 2 -55.51 55.32 8.68
CA ILE A 2 -55.69 55.22 10.15
C ILE A 2 -54.55 55.85 10.99
N SER A 3 -54.62 57.07 11.55
CA SER A 3 -55.66 57.84 12.27
C SER A 3 -55.94 57.36 13.70
N LEU A 4 -55.44 58.18 14.67
CA LEU A 4 -55.99 58.57 15.98
C LEU A 4 -56.28 57.43 17.00
N SER A 5 -56.03 57.55 18.30
CA SER A 5 -56.38 58.69 19.16
C SER A 5 -55.71 58.60 20.54
N ASP A 6 -55.55 59.77 21.14
CA ASP A 6 -55.16 60.14 22.51
C ASP A 6 -55.76 59.32 23.66
N SER A 7 -55.02 59.24 24.78
CA SER A 7 -55.39 59.96 26.02
C SER A 7 -54.29 59.98 27.12
N ASN A 8 -53.74 61.18 27.31
CA ASN A 8 -53.59 61.94 28.58
C ASN A 8 -52.73 61.38 29.74
N VAL A 9 -51.54 61.95 30.03
CA VAL A 9 -51.24 63.18 30.85
C VAL A 9 -51.15 62.83 32.34
N THR A 10 -50.01 62.97 33.03
CA THR A 10 -49.48 64.22 33.62
C THR A 10 -48.06 64.03 34.19
N GLY A 11 -47.19 65.05 34.15
CA GLY A 11 -46.11 65.14 35.15
C GLY A 11 -44.80 65.83 34.77
N GLY A 12 -44.77 66.75 33.81
CA GLY A 12 -43.58 67.59 33.59
C GLY A 12 -43.32 68.48 34.82
N LYS A 13 -42.20 68.26 35.52
CA LYS A 13 -41.71 69.23 36.51
C LYS A 13 -41.09 70.41 35.77
N VAL A 14 -41.95 71.33 35.36
CA VAL A 14 -41.57 72.68 34.92
C VAL A 14 -41.12 73.45 36.15
N ILE A 15 -39.85 73.80 36.20
CA ILE A 15 -39.31 74.67 37.26
C ILE A 15 -39.82 76.09 36.98
N LYS A 16 -40.70 76.59 37.86
CA LYS A 16 -41.19 77.98 37.83
C LYS A 16 -40.02 78.94 38.00
N ILE A 17 -39.77 79.77 36.98
CA ILE A 17 -38.87 80.91 37.07
C ILE A 17 -39.54 81.93 38.00
N LYS A 18 -38.91 82.21 39.14
CA LYS A 18 -39.34 83.24 40.09
C LYS A 18 -39.07 84.61 39.44
N PRO A 19 -40.01 85.57 39.46
CA PRO A 19 -39.79 86.86 38.82
C PRO A 19 -38.70 87.63 39.57
N VAL A 20 -37.66 88.02 38.85
CA VAL A 20 -36.63 88.95 39.32
C VAL A 20 -37.29 90.33 39.39
N ILE A 21 -37.57 90.80 40.60
CA ILE A 21 -37.95 92.18 40.87
C ILE A 21 -36.70 93.03 40.63
N THR A 22 -36.71 93.79 39.54
CA THR A 22 -35.79 94.90 39.28
C THR A 22 -36.05 96.00 40.31
N ARG A 23 -35.29 95.99 41.41
CA ARG A 23 -35.08 97.19 42.21
C ARG A 23 -33.89 97.91 41.59
N ASN A 24 -34.23 98.94 40.81
CA ASN A 24 -33.29 99.88 40.24
C ASN A 24 -32.82 100.80 41.37
N ASP A 25 -31.88 100.32 42.19
CA ASP A 25 -31.03 101.18 42.99
C ASP A 25 -29.73 101.33 42.21
N VAL A 26 -29.57 102.51 41.62
CA VAL A 26 -28.29 103.06 41.19
C VAL A 26 -27.37 103.12 42.42
N ALA A 27 -26.73 101.99 42.70
CA ALA A 27 -25.45 101.96 43.38
C ALA A 27 -24.44 101.61 42.30
N ALA A 28 -23.82 102.64 41.74
CA ALA A 28 -22.43 102.54 41.33
C ALA A 28 -21.64 102.12 42.58
N GLY A 29 -21.70 100.83 42.90
CA GLY A 29 -20.78 100.19 43.80
C GLY A 29 -19.47 100.19 43.06
N VAL A 30 -18.64 101.18 43.34
CA VAL A 30 -17.20 100.99 43.26
C VAL A 30 -16.97 99.72 44.06
N GLU A 31 -16.85 98.58 43.36
CA GLU A 31 -16.22 97.41 43.93
C GLU A 31 -14.96 97.95 44.58
N THR A 32 -14.96 97.98 45.92
CA THR A 32 -13.84 98.56 46.65
C THR A 32 -12.65 97.76 46.17
N GLU A 33 -11.56 98.41 45.75
CA GLU A 33 -10.41 97.72 45.15
C GLU A 33 -10.00 96.48 45.96
N GLU A 34 -10.23 96.49 47.28
CA GLU A 34 -10.08 95.34 48.19
C GLU A 34 -10.93 94.09 47.89
N GLN A 35 -12.21 94.18 47.51
CA GLN A 35 -13.08 93.00 47.31
C GLN A 35 -12.72 92.27 46.01
N VAL A 36 -12.51 93.02 44.92
CA VAL A 36 -12.00 92.48 43.64
C VAL A 36 -10.60 91.94 43.81
N GLN A 37 -9.74 92.61 44.59
CA GLN A 37 -8.41 92.09 44.91
C GLN A 37 -8.47 90.80 45.76
N ALA A 38 -9.43 90.67 46.68
CA ALA A 38 -9.56 89.46 47.51
C ALA A 38 -10.06 88.25 46.71
N GLU A 39 -11.02 88.44 45.80
CA GLU A 39 -11.52 87.38 44.93
C GLU A 39 -10.50 87.00 43.85
N LEU A 40 -9.78 87.99 43.31
CA LEU A 40 -8.65 87.76 42.41
C LEU A 40 -7.52 86.97 43.10
N ARG A 41 -7.21 87.27 44.38
CA ARG A 41 -6.23 86.51 45.17
C ARG A 41 -6.68 85.06 45.40
N LYS A 42 -7.96 84.82 45.71
CA LYS A 42 -8.50 83.45 45.85
C LYS A 42 -8.47 82.70 44.53
N ALA A 43 -8.89 83.33 43.44
CA ALA A 43 -8.82 82.74 42.10
C ALA A 43 -7.37 82.40 41.71
N GLN A 44 -6.42 83.31 41.98
CA GLN A 44 -4.99 83.07 41.77
C GLN A 44 -4.45 81.91 42.63
N GLN A 45 -4.84 81.81 43.90
CA GLN A 45 -4.46 80.69 44.78
C GLN A 45 -5.03 79.36 44.28
N THR A 46 -6.31 79.30 43.93
CA THR A 46 -6.92 78.09 43.37
C THR A 46 -6.34 77.70 42.02
N PHE A 47 -5.98 78.68 41.19
CA PHE A 47 -5.32 78.44 39.92
C PHE A 47 -3.93 77.86 40.13
N GLU A 48 -3.16 78.40 41.07
CA GLU A 48 -1.82 77.88 41.37
C GLU A 48 -1.90 76.48 42.00
N GLU A 49 -2.87 76.22 42.88
CA GLU A 49 -3.12 74.89 43.46
C GLU A 49 -3.57 73.86 42.42
N VAL A 50 -4.50 74.22 41.53
CA VAL A 50 -4.95 73.36 40.42
C VAL A 50 -3.80 73.10 39.45
N LYS A 51 -2.99 74.12 39.15
CA LYS A 51 -1.81 74.00 38.28
C LYS A 51 -0.76 73.09 38.90
N GLU A 52 -0.48 73.21 40.20
CA GLU A 52 0.44 72.33 40.91
C GLU A 52 -0.08 70.88 40.97
N ASN A 53 -1.38 70.69 41.26
CA ASN A 53 -2.01 69.37 41.30
C ASN A 53 -2.06 68.71 39.91
N THR A 54 -2.35 69.48 38.87
CA THR A 54 -2.34 68.99 37.47
C THR A 54 -0.93 68.63 37.03
N ALA A 55 0.08 69.43 37.40
CA ALA A 55 1.48 69.12 37.13
C ALA A 55 1.92 67.83 37.85
N LYS A 56 1.57 67.67 39.13
CA LYS A 56 1.82 66.43 39.90
C LYS A 56 1.12 65.22 39.27
N MET A 57 -0.15 65.36 38.86
CA MET A 57 -0.90 64.28 38.22
C MET A 57 -0.33 63.91 36.85
N LEU A 58 0.10 64.90 36.05
CA LEU A 58 0.78 64.67 34.78
C LEU A 58 2.10 63.92 34.98
N GLN A 59 2.89 64.32 35.97
CA GLN A 59 4.14 63.64 36.30
C GLN A 59 3.89 62.20 36.75
N GLN A 60 2.95 61.97 37.67
CA GLN A 60 2.59 60.62 38.10
C GLN A 60 2.03 59.75 36.97
N THR A 61 1.27 60.34 36.05
CA THR A 61 0.74 59.63 34.88
C THR A 61 1.86 59.27 33.92
N HIS A 62 2.81 60.19 33.70
CA HIS A 62 4.00 59.94 32.89
C HIS A 62 4.85 58.82 33.48
N ASP A 63 5.13 58.86 34.78
CA ASP A 63 5.90 57.83 35.48
C ASP A 63 5.21 56.45 35.39
N LYS A 64 3.88 56.41 35.52
CA LYS A 64 3.10 55.17 35.35
C LYS A 64 3.14 54.63 33.92
N ILE A 65 3.07 55.50 32.91
CA ILE A 65 3.16 55.11 31.49
C ILE A 65 4.56 54.55 31.21
N GLU A 66 5.62 55.20 31.70
CA GLU A 66 6.98 54.72 31.52
C GLU A 66 7.21 53.38 32.24
N GLN A 67 6.72 53.22 33.46
CA GLN A 67 6.74 51.91 34.15
C GLN A 67 5.95 50.83 33.39
N ALA A 68 4.77 51.17 32.86
CA ALA A 68 3.97 50.23 32.08
C ALA A 68 4.67 49.82 30.78
N LYS A 69 5.37 50.74 30.10
CA LYS A 69 6.18 50.43 28.91
C LYS A 69 7.33 49.50 29.24
N LEU A 70 8.07 49.78 30.31
CA LEU A 70 9.19 48.92 30.75
C LEU A 70 8.70 47.51 31.08
N ASN A 71 7.61 47.40 31.86
CA ASN A 71 7.01 46.10 32.19
C ASN A 71 6.53 45.36 30.94
N TRP A 72 5.90 46.07 29.99
CA TRP A 72 5.46 45.50 28.72
C TRP A 72 6.63 45.00 27.87
N GLU A 73 7.76 45.72 27.81
CA GLU A 73 8.95 45.26 27.09
C GLU A 73 9.53 43.97 27.69
N GLU A 74 9.57 43.87 29.03
CA GLU A 74 10.00 42.65 29.71
C GLU A 74 9.03 41.48 29.47
N GLU A 75 7.72 41.72 29.58
CA GLU A 75 6.70 40.71 29.34
C GLU A 75 6.70 40.23 27.89
N LYS A 76 6.80 41.16 26.93
CA LYS A 76 6.95 40.84 25.51
C LYS A 76 8.17 39.96 25.25
N LYS A 77 9.32 40.27 25.85
CA LYS A 77 10.53 39.42 25.73
C LYS A 77 10.26 38.00 26.27
N LYS A 78 9.61 37.88 27.43
CA LYS A 78 9.25 36.58 28.02
C LYS A 78 8.30 35.79 27.11
N LEU A 79 7.27 36.45 26.57
CA LEU A 79 6.30 35.82 25.67
C LEU A 79 6.95 35.35 24.36
N VAL A 80 7.83 36.15 23.77
CA VAL A 80 8.56 35.77 22.55
C VAL A 80 9.48 34.58 22.80
N GLU A 81 10.24 34.59 23.91
CA GLU A 81 11.10 33.47 24.27
C GLU A 81 10.29 32.20 24.58
N GLN A 82 9.14 32.34 25.22
CA GLN A 82 8.25 31.21 25.48
C GLN A 82 7.68 30.63 24.19
N ALA A 83 7.10 31.47 23.32
CA ALA A 83 6.56 31.03 22.04
C ALA A 83 7.63 30.39 21.13
N LYS A 84 8.88 30.89 21.20
CA LYS A 84 10.01 30.30 20.47
C LYS A 84 10.38 28.92 21.01
N ARG A 85 10.39 28.73 22.33
CA ARG A 85 10.64 27.41 22.94
C ARG A 85 9.52 26.42 22.60
N ASP A 86 8.28 26.84 22.74
CA ASP A 86 7.11 25.99 22.48
C ASP A 86 7.05 25.60 21.00
N GLY A 87 7.20 26.56 20.08
CA GLY A 87 7.25 26.27 18.64
C GLY A 87 8.43 25.40 18.21
N TYR A 88 9.60 25.55 18.86
CA TYR A 88 10.75 24.67 18.61
C TYR A 88 10.46 23.24 19.09
N GLN A 89 9.89 23.10 20.29
CA GLN A 89 9.59 21.79 20.87
C GLN A 89 8.49 21.06 20.09
N ASP A 90 7.43 21.76 19.71
CA ASP A 90 6.34 21.22 18.89
C ASP A 90 6.84 20.84 17.50
N GLY A 91 7.63 21.72 16.86
CA GLY A 91 8.24 21.43 15.55
C GLY A 91 9.21 20.25 15.59
N PHE A 92 10.01 20.13 16.65
CA PHE A 92 10.91 19.00 16.86
C PHE A 92 10.15 17.69 17.05
N ASN A 93 9.11 17.68 17.90
CA ASN A 93 8.30 16.49 18.14
C ASN A 93 7.55 16.07 16.88
N SER A 94 6.90 17.01 16.19
CA SER A 94 6.18 16.74 14.94
C SER A 94 7.13 16.19 13.87
N GLY A 95 8.31 16.81 13.69
CA GLY A 95 9.29 16.35 12.71
C GLY A 95 9.87 14.97 13.06
N ARG A 96 10.08 14.69 14.35
CA ARG A 96 10.51 13.36 14.81
C ARG A 96 9.45 12.30 14.52
N ASP A 97 8.20 12.58 14.83
CA ASP A 97 7.10 11.61 14.70
C ASP A 97 6.77 11.37 13.21
N GLU A 98 6.78 12.42 12.38
CA GLU A 98 6.66 12.31 10.92
C GLU A 98 7.84 11.53 10.33
N GLY A 99 9.07 11.82 10.76
CA GLY A 99 10.26 11.10 10.33
C GLY A 99 10.21 9.61 10.70
N LEU A 100 9.73 9.29 11.90
CA LEU A 100 9.54 7.90 12.34
C LEU A 100 8.48 7.19 11.50
N LEU A 101 7.35 7.85 11.21
CA LEU A 101 6.29 7.30 10.38
C LEU A 101 6.79 7.02 8.96
N VAL A 102 7.43 7.98 8.32
CA VAL A 102 8.01 7.81 6.97
C VAL A 102 9.04 6.68 6.96
N TYR A 103 9.88 6.60 7.99
CA TYR A 103 10.85 5.52 8.12
C TYR A 103 10.19 4.15 8.25
N GLN A 104 9.17 4.01 9.09
CA GLN A 104 8.40 2.77 9.26
C GLN A 104 7.69 2.36 7.97
N THR A 105 7.04 3.29 7.28
CA THR A 105 6.38 3.02 6.00
C THR A 105 7.39 2.53 4.96
N LYS A 106 8.56 3.16 4.85
CA LYS A 106 9.61 2.73 3.92
C LYS A 106 10.16 1.34 4.27
N LEU A 107 10.31 1.03 5.55
CA LEU A 107 10.72 -0.31 5.97
C LEU A 107 9.69 -1.37 5.58
N ASP A 108 8.40 -1.08 5.77
CA ASP A 108 7.33 -1.99 5.36
C ASP A 108 7.29 -2.18 3.84
N GLU A 109 7.39 -1.11 3.06
CA GLU A 109 7.50 -1.16 1.61
C GLU A 109 8.69 -2.01 1.13
N LEU A 110 9.84 -1.88 1.78
CA LEU A 110 11.03 -2.67 1.48
C LEU A 110 10.82 -4.15 1.81
N ASN A 111 10.24 -4.47 2.97
CA ASN A 111 9.94 -5.85 3.35
C ASN A 111 8.97 -6.49 2.35
N GLN A 112 7.90 -5.78 1.97
CA GLN A 112 6.94 -6.25 0.97
C GLN A 112 7.59 -6.40 -0.42
N LEU A 113 8.54 -5.54 -0.79
CA LEU A 113 9.30 -5.68 -2.03
C LEU A 113 10.17 -6.94 -1.98
N THR A 114 10.89 -7.19 -0.88
CA THR A 114 11.70 -8.39 -0.71
C THR A 114 10.86 -9.66 -0.77
N GLU A 115 9.71 -9.69 -0.09
CA GLU A 115 8.79 -10.83 -0.12
C GLU A 115 8.27 -11.10 -1.55
N ARG A 116 7.86 -10.04 -2.27
CA ARG A 116 7.45 -10.17 -3.67
C ARG A 116 8.58 -10.68 -4.56
N ALA A 117 9.79 -10.15 -4.39
CA ALA A 117 10.95 -10.58 -5.17
C ALA A 117 11.29 -12.06 -4.93
N MET A 118 11.21 -12.53 -3.67
CA MET A 118 11.42 -13.95 -3.35
C MET A 118 10.34 -14.83 -3.98
N LYS A 119 9.08 -14.40 -3.94
CA LYS A 119 7.97 -15.14 -4.56
C LYS A 119 8.10 -15.19 -6.08
N GLU A 120 8.40 -14.07 -6.73
CA GLU A 120 8.62 -13.99 -8.18
C GLU A 120 9.81 -14.84 -8.62
N PHE A 121 10.90 -14.82 -7.84
CA PHE A 121 12.05 -15.68 -8.07
C PHE A 121 11.64 -17.15 -8.04
N GLN A 122 10.94 -17.59 -6.98
CA GLN A 122 10.47 -18.97 -6.86
C GLN A 122 9.58 -19.35 -8.06
N GLN A 123 8.59 -18.53 -8.40
CA GLN A 123 7.70 -18.80 -9.54
C GLN A 123 8.46 -18.86 -10.86
N THR A 124 9.47 -18.02 -11.04
CA THR A 124 10.31 -18.03 -12.25
C THR A 124 11.10 -19.33 -12.34
N VAL A 125 11.73 -19.76 -11.24
CA VAL A 125 12.46 -21.03 -11.20
C VAL A 125 11.54 -22.19 -11.57
N GLU A 126 10.34 -22.26 -10.97
CA GLU A 126 9.38 -23.33 -11.24
C GLU A 126 8.96 -23.37 -12.71
N LYS A 127 8.58 -22.22 -13.26
CA LYS A 127 8.19 -22.11 -14.66
C LYS A 127 9.35 -22.49 -15.59
N SER A 128 10.56 -22.02 -15.30
CA SER A 128 11.75 -22.36 -16.08
C SER A 128 12.07 -23.85 -16.00
N THR A 129 11.92 -24.50 -14.84
CA THR A 129 12.10 -25.95 -14.72
C THR A 129 11.12 -26.72 -15.59
N ASP A 130 9.84 -26.36 -15.57
CA ASP A 130 8.83 -27.00 -16.43
C ASP A 130 9.12 -26.78 -17.93
N GLU A 131 9.53 -25.58 -18.32
CA GLU A 131 9.95 -25.28 -19.70
C GLU A 131 11.16 -26.13 -20.12
N ILE A 132 12.17 -26.27 -19.24
CA ILE A 132 13.35 -27.11 -19.50
C ILE A 132 12.96 -28.58 -19.69
N ILE A 133 12.11 -29.14 -18.82
CA ILE A 133 11.63 -30.52 -18.94
C ILE A 133 10.91 -30.71 -20.28
N ASN A 134 10.03 -29.78 -20.65
CA ASN A 134 9.31 -29.86 -21.92
C ASN A 134 10.25 -29.79 -23.12
N ILE A 135 11.26 -28.92 -23.10
CA ILE A 135 12.26 -28.85 -24.18
C ILE A 135 13.03 -30.17 -24.27
N ALA A 136 13.52 -30.69 -23.14
CA ALA A 136 14.28 -31.94 -23.10
C ALA A 136 13.47 -33.13 -23.65
N LEU A 137 12.20 -33.26 -23.24
CA LEU A 137 11.32 -34.32 -23.72
C LEU A 137 11.01 -34.18 -25.20
N ASN A 138 10.66 -32.97 -25.68
CA ASN A 138 10.39 -32.74 -27.11
C ASN A 138 11.64 -32.98 -27.97
N THR A 139 12.84 -32.69 -27.44
CA THR A 139 14.10 -33.02 -28.14
C THR A 139 14.34 -34.53 -28.15
N ALA A 140 14.09 -35.23 -27.04
CA ALA A 140 14.21 -36.69 -26.98
C ALA A 140 13.26 -37.37 -27.95
N GLU A 141 11.98 -36.97 -27.96
CA GLU A 141 10.95 -37.44 -28.90
C GLU A 141 11.42 -37.33 -30.35
N LYS A 142 11.85 -36.13 -30.77
CA LYS A 142 12.36 -35.89 -32.13
C LYS A 142 13.57 -36.76 -32.49
N ILE A 143 14.51 -36.94 -31.57
CA ILE A 143 15.70 -37.77 -31.81
C ILE A 143 15.29 -39.24 -31.97
N ILE A 144 14.36 -39.72 -31.13
CA ILE A 144 13.87 -41.09 -31.17
C ILE A 144 13.08 -41.34 -32.46
N ASP A 145 12.17 -40.43 -32.83
CA ASP A 145 11.39 -40.52 -34.07
C ASP A 145 12.29 -40.56 -35.30
N GLN A 146 13.28 -39.67 -35.35
CA GLN A 146 14.28 -39.66 -36.42
C GLN A 146 15.04 -40.98 -36.45
N LYS A 147 15.46 -41.51 -35.29
CA LYS A 147 16.21 -42.76 -35.21
C LYS A 147 15.40 -43.97 -35.68
N ILE A 148 14.10 -44.03 -35.37
CA ILE A 148 13.21 -45.11 -35.80
C ILE A 148 12.92 -45.01 -37.29
N THR A 149 12.73 -43.79 -37.80
CA THR A 149 12.53 -43.53 -39.23
C THR A 149 13.75 -43.95 -40.05
N GLU A 150 14.96 -43.64 -39.57
CA GLU A 150 16.22 -44.00 -40.24
C GLU A 150 16.59 -45.49 -40.07
N GLU A 151 16.28 -46.06 -38.91
CA GLU A 151 16.64 -47.43 -38.54
C GLU A 151 15.44 -48.16 -37.90
N PRO A 152 14.56 -48.80 -38.71
CA PRO A 152 13.39 -49.53 -38.21
C PRO A 152 13.74 -50.67 -37.24
N THR A 153 14.94 -51.24 -37.33
CA THR A 153 15.45 -52.25 -36.37
C THR A 153 15.49 -51.74 -34.93
N SER A 154 15.57 -50.41 -34.72
CA SER A 154 15.48 -49.79 -33.39
C SER A 154 14.13 -50.04 -32.73
N PHE A 155 13.04 -50.02 -33.50
CA PHE A 155 11.69 -50.29 -32.99
C PHE A 155 11.55 -51.74 -32.50
N LEU A 156 12.14 -52.70 -33.23
CA LEU A 156 12.18 -54.09 -32.79
C LEU A 156 12.94 -54.27 -31.48
N HIS A 157 13.98 -53.49 -31.22
CA HIS A 157 14.67 -53.55 -29.94
C HIS A 157 13.76 -53.17 -28.76
N ILE A 158 12.89 -52.17 -28.96
CA ILE A 158 11.89 -51.74 -27.96
C ILE A 158 10.88 -52.87 -27.72
N VAL A 159 10.32 -53.44 -28.79
CA VAL A 159 9.38 -54.57 -28.71
C VAL A 159 10.02 -55.79 -28.04
N ASN A 160 11.24 -56.14 -28.43
CA ASN A 160 12.02 -57.23 -27.84
C ASN A 160 12.24 -57.05 -26.33
N LYS A 161 12.56 -55.83 -25.90
CA LYS A 161 12.75 -55.53 -24.47
C LYS A 161 11.46 -55.73 -23.69
N ALA A 162 10.33 -55.23 -24.21
CA ALA A 162 9.04 -55.39 -23.57
C ALA A 162 8.58 -56.85 -23.49
N ILE A 163 8.77 -57.63 -24.57
CA ILE A 163 8.46 -59.07 -24.58
C ILE A 163 9.32 -59.82 -23.56
N LYS A 164 10.59 -59.44 -23.37
CA LYS A 164 11.47 -60.04 -22.35
C LYS A 164 10.97 -59.84 -20.91
N GLU A 165 10.25 -58.76 -20.64
CA GLU A 165 9.61 -58.51 -19.34
C GLU A 165 8.36 -59.38 -19.14
N LEU A 166 7.82 -59.95 -20.22
CA LEU A 166 6.60 -60.76 -20.24
C LEU A 166 6.86 -62.26 -20.48
N LYS A 167 8.07 -62.76 -20.22
CA LYS A 167 8.48 -64.14 -20.54
C LYS A 167 7.59 -65.23 -19.95
N ASP A 168 7.02 -65.03 -18.77
CA ASP A 168 6.20 -66.04 -18.07
C ASP A 168 4.73 -66.09 -18.54
N GLN A 169 4.40 -65.53 -19.71
CA GLN A 169 3.03 -65.39 -20.20
C GLN A 169 2.73 -66.41 -21.30
N SER A 170 1.69 -67.24 -21.12
CA SER A 170 1.32 -68.29 -22.08
C SER A 170 0.77 -67.77 -23.43
N ILE A 171 0.23 -66.54 -23.45
CA ILE A 171 -0.40 -65.93 -24.63
C ILE A 171 -0.02 -64.45 -24.66
N ILE A 172 0.49 -63.98 -25.79
CA ILE A 172 0.87 -62.58 -26.00
C ILE A 172 0.28 -62.10 -27.34
N SER A 173 -0.42 -60.97 -27.32
CA SER A 173 -0.97 -60.31 -28.51
C SER A 173 -0.39 -58.91 -28.67
N ILE A 174 0.27 -58.64 -29.79
CA ILE A 174 0.89 -57.34 -30.09
C ILE A 174 -0.02 -56.57 -31.05
N TYR A 175 -0.36 -55.34 -30.72
CA TYR A 175 -1.12 -54.42 -31.56
C TYR A 175 -0.21 -53.29 -32.05
N LEU A 176 -0.17 -53.11 -33.37
CA LEU A 176 0.72 -52.17 -34.05
C LEU A 176 -0.04 -51.29 -35.05
N ASN A 177 0.55 -50.15 -35.35
CA ASN A 177 0.17 -49.35 -36.50
C ASN A 177 0.50 -50.09 -37.82
N PRO A 178 -0.31 -49.91 -38.90
CA PRO A 178 -0.02 -50.46 -40.22
C PRO A 178 1.41 -50.23 -40.72
N ALA A 179 2.01 -49.06 -40.41
CA ALA A 179 3.36 -48.71 -40.84
C ALA A 179 4.45 -49.67 -40.34
N ASN A 180 4.27 -50.19 -39.11
CA ASN A 180 5.26 -51.06 -38.45
C ASN A 180 4.91 -52.55 -38.50
N TYR A 181 3.70 -52.90 -38.94
CA TYR A 181 3.22 -54.28 -38.94
C TYR A 181 4.07 -55.21 -39.81
N GLU A 182 4.34 -54.83 -41.06
CA GLU A 182 5.05 -55.69 -42.01
C GLU A 182 6.47 -56.01 -41.51
N PHE A 183 7.14 -55.00 -40.96
CA PHE A 183 8.49 -55.14 -40.42
C PHE A 183 8.55 -56.07 -39.21
N VAL A 184 7.60 -55.95 -38.27
CA VAL A 184 7.57 -56.80 -37.06
C VAL A 184 7.15 -58.23 -37.39
N VAL A 185 6.26 -58.45 -38.35
CA VAL A 185 5.84 -59.79 -38.78
C VAL A 185 6.99 -60.54 -39.44
N GLN A 186 7.84 -59.87 -40.22
CA GLN A 186 9.02 -60.50 -40.83
C GLN A 186 10.01 -61.05 -39.78
N GLN A 187 10.04 -60.47 -38.58
CA GLN A 187 10.91 -60.88 -37.48
C GLN A 187 10.19 -61.70 -36.41
N LYS A 188 8.98 -62.22 -36.71
CA LYS A 188 8.19 -63.02 -35.77
C LYS A 188 8.96 -64.23 -35.22
N GLU A 189 9.77 -64.90 -36.05
CA GLU A 189 10.58 -66.04 -35.61
C GLU A 189 11.63 -65.65 -34.57
N GLU A 190 12.25 -64.47 -34.70
CA GLU A 190 13.20 -63.94 -33.71
C GLU A 190 12.50 -63.61 -32.38
N LEU A 191 11.30 -63.01 -32.45
CA LEU A 191 10.49 -62.72 -31.25
C LEU A 191 10.10 -64.01 -30.50
N LEU A 192 9.79 -65.09 -31.22
CA LEU A 192 9.44 -66.39 -30.63
C LEU A 192 10.62 -67.05 -29.92
N GLN A 193 11.86 -66.86 -30.39
CA GLN A 193 13.06 -67.41 -29.73
C GLN A 193 13.34 -66.79 -28.35
N ILE A 194 12.75 -65.63 -28.07
CA ILE A 194 12.92 -64.92 -26.79
C ILE A 194 11.91 -65.40 -25.73
N LEU A 195 10.81 -65.97 -26.19
CA LEU A 195 9.69 -66.48 -25.40
C LEU A 195 9.88 -67.97 -25.10
N ASP A 196 9.17 -68.46 -24.09
CA ASP A 196 9.17 -69.90 -23.79
C ASP A 196 8.50 -70.68 -24.93
N ASP A 197 8.96 -71.91 -25.19
CA ASP A 197 8.52 -72.76 -26.32
C ASP A 197 6.99 -72.97 -26.40
N ASP A 198 6.28 -72.84 -25.27
CA ASP A 198 4.82 -73.01 -25.18
C ASP A 198 4.02 -71.69 -25.36
N THR A 199 4.69 -70.56 -25.60
CA THR A 199 4.04 -69.24 -25.70
C THR A 199 3.42 -68.99 -27.06
N LYS A 200 2.13 -68.62 -27.08
CA LYS A 200 1.44 -68.22 -28.33
C LYS A 200 1.57 -66.73 -28.58
N LEU A 201 2.28 -66.35 -29.65
CA LEU A 201 2.42 -64.97 -30.12
C LEU A 201 1.51 -64.66 -31.31
N ALA A 202 0.63 -63.67 -31.15
CA ALA A 202 -0.21 -63.11 -32.21
C ALA A 202 0.12 -61.62 -32.44
N ILE A 203 0.09 -61.18 -33.70
CA ILE A 203 0.36 -59.78 -34.08
C ILE A 203 -0.85 -59.28 -34.86
N TYR A 204 -1.38 -58.12 -34.46
CA TYR A 204 -2.59 -57.50 -34.99
C TYR A 204 -2.32 -56.06 -35.39
N ILE A 205 -3.06 -55.60 -36.40
CA ILE A 205 -3.08 -54.19 -36.81
C ILE A 205 -4.21 -53.50 -36.07
N LYS A 206 -3.95 -52.31 -35.53
CA LYS A 206 -4.96 -51.47 -34.89
C LYS A 206 -4.70 -50.01 -35.24
N ASP A 207 -5.71 -49.33 -35.78
CA ASP A 207 -5.64 -47.93 -36.20
C ASP A 207 -5.59 -46.95 -35.01
N THR A 208 -6.05 -47.38 -33.83
CA THR A 208 -5.97 -46.59 -32.60
C THR A 208 -4.55 -46.50 -32.02
N VAL A 209 -3.56 -47.12 -32.67
CA VAL A 209 -2.15 -47.12 -32.22
C VAL A 209 -1.39 -46.14 -33.11
N GLU A 210 -0.76 -45.15 -32.47
CA GLU A 210 0.14 -44.17 -33.10
C GLU A 210 1.25 -44.86 -33.91
N GLU A 211 1.87 -44.15 -34.86
CA GLU A 211 2.88 -44.72 -35.77
C GLU A 211 4.01 -45.44 -34.99
N ASN A 212 4.52 -44.80 -33.94
CA ASN A 212 5.55 -45.36 -33.04
C ASN A 212 4.97 -46.02 -31.77
N GLY A 213 3.67 -46.31 -31.79
CA GLY A 213 2.96 -47.00 -30.71
C GLY A 213 3.07 -48.51 -30.83
N CYS A 214 3.14 -49.19 -29.68
CA CYS A 214 2.98 -50.63 -29.61
C CYS A 214 2.27 -50.99 -28.32
N ARG A 215 1.25 -51.85 -28.42
CA ARG A 215 0.46 -52.29 -27.28
C ARG A 215 0.48 -53.79 -27.18
N ILE A 216 0.91 -54.30 -26.03
CA ILE A 216 1.03 -55.73 -25.78
C ILE A 216 -0.06 -56.16 -24.80
N GLN A 217 -0.89 -57.11 -25.20
CA GLN A 217 -1.93 -57.70 -24.37
C GLN A 217 -1.53 -59.11 -23.94
N HIS A 218 -1.72 -59.41 -22.66
CA HIS A 218 -1.48 -60.71 -22.05
C HIS A 218 -2.65 -61.06 -21.09
N PRO A 219 -2.77 -62.30 -20.57
CA PRO A 219 -3.94 -62.72 -19.77
C PRO A 219 -4.21 -61.89 -18.52
N PHE A 220 -3.17 -61.27 -17.95
CA PHE A 220 -3.28 -60.48 -16.72
C PHE A 220 -3.40 -58.97 -16.97
N GLY A 221 -3.37 -58.51 -18.21
CA GLY A 221 -3.45 -57.09 -18.50
C GLY A 221 -3.00 -56.68 -19.89
N GLU A 222 -2.81 -55.37 -20.02
CA GLU A 222 -2.36 -54.74 -21.24
C GLU A 222 -1.27 -53.73 -20.89
N LEU A 223 -0.20 -53.76 -21.67
CA LEU A 223 0.97 -52.92 -21.53
C LEU A 223 1.10 -52.04 -22.77
N ASP A 224 1.06 -50.73 -22.57
CA ASP A 224 1.37 -49.77 -23.61
C ASP A 224 2.87 -49.46 -23.55
N ILE A 225 3.59 -49.82 -24.60
CA ILE A 225 5.03 -49.59 -24.74
C ILE A 225 5.35 -48.53 -25.79
N GLY A 226 4.35 -47.74 -26.20
CA GLY A 226 4.54 -46.61 -27.11
C GLY A 226 5.53 -45.60 -26.54
N ILE A 227 6.25 -44.94 -27.44
CA ILE A 227 7.30 -43.97 -27.09
C ILE A 227 6.69 -42.80 -26.32
N ASP A 228 5.53 -42.33 -26.73
CA ASP A 228 4.77 -41.27 -26.05
C ASP A 228 4.43 -41.65 -24.60
N THR A 229 4.01 -42.90 -24.38
CA THR A 229 3.71 -43.41 -23.05
C THR A 229 4.97 -43.43 -22.18
N GLN A 230 6.10 -43.88 -22.72
CA GLN A 230 7.38 -43.89 -21.99
C GLN A 230 7.88 -42.48 -21.69
N LEU A 231 7.81 -41.55 -22.65
CA LEU A 231 8.19 -40.15 -22.45
C LEU A 231 7.28 -39.46 -21.43
N LYS A 232 5.99 -39.80 -21.40
CA LYS A 232 5.07 -39.32 -20.38
C LYS A 232 5.42 -39.84 -18.98
N GLN A 233 5.78 -41.11 -18.84
CA GLN A 233 6.25 -41.65 -17.56
C GLN A 233 7.54 -40.96 -17.10
N ILE A 234 8.50 -40.73 -18.00
CA ILE A 234 9.73 -39.98 -17.69
C ILE A 234 9.38 -38.56 -17.23
N ARG A 235 8.41 -37.90 -17.87
CA ARG A 235 7.93 -36.57 -17.44
C ARG A 235 7.42 -36.60 -16.00
N GLU A 236 6.58 -37.55 -15.65
CA GLU A 236 6.01 -37.68 -14.30
C GLU A 236 7.10 -37.88 -13.25
N VAL A 237 8.05 -38.78 -13.52
CA VAL A 237 9.21 -39.02 -12.63
C VAL A 237 10.10 -37.78 -12.49
N LEU A 238 10.37 -37.07 -13.59
CA LEU A 238 11.17 -35.84 -13.54
C LEU A 238 10.48 -34.75 -12.71
N HIS A 239 9.15 -34.60 -12.82
CA HIS A 239 8.41 -33.67 -11.96
C HIS A 239 8.43 -34.09 -10.50
N GLU A 240 8.33 -35.39 -10.20
CA GLU A 240 8.40 -35.92 -8.83
C GLU A 240 9.75 -35.58 -8.17
N ILE A 241 10.86 -35.85 -8.86
CA ILE A 241 12.22 -35.53 -8.38
C ILE A 241 12.38 -34.03 -8.14
N VAL A 242 11.84 -33.19 -9.02
CA VAL A 242 11.87 -31.71 -8.86
C VAL A 242 11.06 -31.26 -7.66
N LEU A 243 9.93 -31.92 -7.35
CA LEU A 243 9.12 -31.61 -6.17
C LEU A 243 9.80 -32.04 -4.88
N GLU A 244 10.49 -33.19 -4.87
CA GLU A 244 11.24 -33.67 -3.69
C GLU A 244 12.40 -32.75 -3.34
N GLN A 245 13.13 -32.21 -4.32
CA GLN A 245 14.23 -31.27 -4.07
C GLN A 245 13.81 -29.92 -3.49
N LYS A 246 12.50 -29.60 -3.50
CA LYS A 246 11.97 -28.37 -2.90
C LYS A 246 11.64 -28.51 -1.41
N GLN A 247 11.64 -29.72 -0.84
CA GLN A 247 11.40 -29.99 0.59
C GLN A 247 12.70 -29.89 1.40
#